data_AF-A0A812INX6-F1
#
_entry.id   AF-A0A812INX6-F1
#
_cell.length_a   1.000
_cell.length_b   1.000
_cell.length_c   1.000
_cell.angle_alpha   90.00
_cell.angle_beta   90.00
_cell.angle_gamma   90.00
#
_symmetry.space_group_name_H-M   'P 1'
#
loop_
_entity.id
_entity.type
_entity.pdbx_description
1 polymer ?
#
loop_
_entity_poly.entity_id
_entity_poly.type
_entity_poly.pdbx_seq_one_letter_code
_entity_poly.pdbx_strand_id
1 'polypeptide(L)'
;MVFGAVQLLLASAVSASATQICVLEPKQLRRCLEAAGALFAAFGPEDRIQGRLLWQGPGCEIPEGSERGAIHLVRRGSCSFSTKSAAAAKRGASAVVVVDFTSASGDGEAADTLVVGTQGGGGRVPLLLLGSRDAQPLVEAVEAGESVQIEVQVGKPARSIVMDVWLPPDAGTLLASLAPAAREMFGLRVRVHFRVVAAPEDASPALVARHCFAGLRELCAARVLQPWQTAPAAPWLHEAVYQHCLLRGFPQSYWWKYVETSNCSGSESCSRRMLSEIGLSTRDALAVQRCAASNAASFLEDDRESAPWGSAEEVALRINGWRYSGPLEAPRILRTICWQLEPSPACQRLLTKDSNSESGVLLWHLMGLCILAFAVGGIFKGPVTWSIRRLLRQLGHACKVA
;
A
#
# COMPACT_ATOMS: atom_id res chain seq x y z
N MET A 1 -17.03 45.35 21.14
CA MET A 1 -16.09 44.55 20.33
C MET A 1 -15.96 43.20 21.00
N VAL A 2 -16.66 42.18 20.48
CA VAL A 2 -16.67 40.82 21.03
C VAL A 2 -16.27 39.92 19.87
N PHE A 3 -15.00 39.56 19.77
CA PHE A 3 -14.54 38.49 18.88
C PHE A 3 -14.57 37.19 19.67
N GLY A 4 -15.62 36.41 19.41
CA GLY A 4 -15.88 35.13 20.06
C GLY A 4 -14.89 34.05 19.62
N ALA A 5 -14.29 33.43 20.61
CA ALA A 5 -13.57 32.17 20.50
C ALA A 5 -14.55 31.05 20.10
N VAL A 6 -14.47 30.58 18.86
CA VAL A 6 -15.15 29.35 18.41
C VAL A 6 -14.25 28.61 17.43
N GLN A 7 -13.24 27.89 17.92
CA GLN A 7 -12.59 26.84 17.12
C GLN A 7 -11.70 25.91 17.95
N LEU A 8 -12.25 25.26 18.96
CA LEU A 8 -11.62 24.09 19.58
C LEU A 8 -12.73 23.22 20.16
N LEU A 9 -13.15 22.19 19.42
CA LEU A 9 -13.84 20.97 19.89
C LEU A 9 -14.44 20.21 18.69
N LEU A 10 -13.58 19.62 17.86
CA LEU A 10 -13.94 18.53 16.94
C LEU A 10 -12.85 17.45 16.98
N ALA A 11 -12.54 16.98 18.18
CA ALA A 11 -11.73 15.78 18.39
C ALA A 11 -12.60 14.74 19.09
N SER A 12 -13.63 14.24 18.42
CA SER A 12 -14.45 13.13 18.93
C SER A 12 -15.07 12.35 17.78
N ALA A 13 -14.78 11.04 17.78
CA ALA A 13 -15.49 9.96 17.10
C ALA A 13 -15.39 9.89 15.56
N VAL A 14 -14.17 9.69 15.07
CA VAL A 14 -13.98 8.74 13.96
C VAL A 14 -13.14 7.59 14.51
N SER A 15 -13.73 6.78 15.39
CA SER A 15 -13.21 5.45 15.64
C SER A 15 -13.48 4.66 14.38
N ALA A 16 -12.57 4.79 13.41
CA ALA A 16 -12.44 3.81 12.36
C ALA A 16 -12.37 2.44 13.02
N SER A 17 -12.96 1.47 12.36
CA SER A 17 -13.02 0.07 12.73
C SER A 17 -11.64 -0.56 12.85
N ALA A 18 -10.90 -0.18 13.90
CA ALA A 18 -9.57 -0.69 14.14
C ALA A 18 -9.66 -2.19 14.36
N THR A 19 -8.74 -2.93 13.77
CA THR A 19 -8.54 -4.32 14.14
C THR A 19 -8.05 -4.35 15.58
N GLN A 20 -8.69 -5.16 16.41
CA GLN A 20 -8.37 -5.29 17.83
C GLN A 20 -7.84 -6.69 18.14
N ILE A 21 -6.86 -6.75 19.02
CA ILE A 21 -6.39 -7.98 19.66
C ILE A 21 -6.90 -7.97 21.10
N CYS A 22 -7.91 -8.76 21.39
CA CYS A 22 -8.48 -8.92 22.72
C CYS A 22 -7.85 -10.13 23.42
N VAL A 23 -7.10 -9.87 24.50
CA VAL A 23 -6.52 -10.91 25.34
C VAL A 23 -7.64 -11.52 26.17
N LEU A 24 -7.85 -12.83 26.03
CA LEU A 24 -8.86 -13.60 26.75
C LEU A 24 -8.28 -14.21 28.03
N GLU A 25 -7.04 -14.71 27.93
CA GLU A 25 -6.27 -15.29 29.04
C GLU A 25 -4.81 -14.86 28.94
N PRO A 26 -4.09 -14.73 30.08
CA PRO A 26 -4.58 -14.86 31.45
C PRO A 26 -5.33 -13.59 31.92
N LYS A 27 -6.11 -13.70 33.03
CA LYS A 27 -6.99 -12.61 33.51
C LYS A 27 -6.26 -11.30 33.77
N GLN A 28 -5.02 -11.35 34.26
CA GLN A 28 -4.21 -10.17 34.55
C GLN A 28 -3.81 -9.38 33.29
N LEU A 29 -3.82 -10.02 32.12
CA LEU A 29 -3.52 -9.37 30.84
C LEU A 29 -4.78 -9.01 30.03
N ARG A 30 -5.98 -9.22 30.59
CA ARG A 30 -7.25 -9.09 29.87
C ARG A 30 -7.52 -7.64 29.47
N ARG A 31 -7.30 -7.32 28.20
CA ARG A 31 -7.62 -6.03 27.56
C ARG A 31 -7.70 -6.21 26.04
N CYS A 32 -8.35 -5.28 25.36
CA CYS A 32 -8.29 -5.18 23.91
C CYS A 32 -7.25 -4.11 23.52
N LEU A 33 -6.42 -4.47 22.55
CA LEU A 33 -5.32 -3.67 22.03
C LEU A 33 -5.63 -3.33 20.58
N GLU A 34 -5.36 -2.10 20.16
CA GLU A 34 -5.42 -1.77 18.74
C GLU A 34 -4.23 -2.39 18.01
N ALA A 35 -4.48 -2.94 16.84
CA ALA A 35 -3.46 -3.58 16.02
C ALA A 35 -3.60 -3.15 14.56
N ALA A 36 -2.45 -3.02 13.87
CA ALA A 36 -2.44 -2.76 12.45
C ALA A 36 -2.67 -4.04 11.67
N GLY A 37 -3.68 -4.08 10.81
CA GLY A 37 -3.81 -5.15 9.82
C GLY A 37 -2.75 -5.03 8.73
N ALA A 38 -2.07 -6.13 8.41
CA ALA A 38 -1.38 -6.27 7.14
C ALA A 38 -2.38 -6.55 6.01
N LEU A 39 -2.02 -6.13 4.80
CA LEU A 39 -2.91 -6.14 3.63
C LEU A 39 -2.88 -7.45 2.85
N PHE A 40 -1.91 -8.29 3.15
CA PHE A 40 -1.72 -9.55 2.47
C PHE A 40 -2.27 -10.66 3.35
N ALA A 41 -3.23 -11.41 2.79
CA ALA A 41 -4.19 -12.18 3.59
C ALA A 41 -4.81 -11.34 4.71
N ALA A 42 -5.25 -10.13 4.38
CA ALA A 42 -6.06 -9.37 5.31
C ALA A 42 -7.27 -10.19 5.75
N PHE A 43 -7.63 -10.05 7.00
CA PHE A 43 -8.92 -10.51 7.49
C PHE A 43 -10.04 -9.84 6.68
N GLY A 44 -11.12 -10.58 6.47
CA GLY A 44 -12.38 -10.01 6.04
C GLY A 44 -12.95 -9.06 7.10
N PRO A 45 -13.79 -8.09 6.69
CA PRO A 45 -14.51 -7.28 7.65
C PRO A 45 -15.36 -8.16 8.57
N GLU A 46 -15.40 -7.82 9.86
CA GLU A 46 -16.11 -8.59 10.90
C GLU A 46 -15.58 -10.00 11.16
N ASP A 47 -14.46 -10.40 10.54
CA ASP A 47 -13.80 -11.65 10.86
C ASP A 47 -13.36 -11.69 12.32
N ARG A 48 -13.44 -12.89 12.89
CA ARG A 48 -12.93 -13.19 14.23
C ARG A 48 -12.05 -14.42 14.16
N ILE A 49 -10.84 -14.31 14.70
CA ILE A 49 -9.93 -15.43 14.85
C ILE A 49 -9.52 -15.53 16.30
N GLN A 50 -9.74 -16.70 16.89
CA GLN A 50 -9.29 -17.00 18.24
C GLN A 50 -8.15 -18.02 18.18
N GLY A 51 -7.20 -17.90 19.10
CA GLY A 51 -6.13 -18.88 19.21
C GLY A 51 -5.14 -18.55 20.31
N ARG A 52 -4.35 -19.57 20.68
CA ARG A 52 -3.24 -19.45 21.61
C ARG A 52 -2.10 -18.68 20.95
N LEU A 53 -1.51 -17.72 21.66
CA LEU A 53 -0.27 -17.07 21.24
C LEU A 53 0.92 -17.99 21.48
N LEU A 54 1.74 -18.18 20.43
CA LEU A 54 3.02 -18.89 20.51
C LEU A 54 4.16 -17.97 20.08
N TRP A 55 5.17 -17.83 20.95
CA TRP A 55 6.37 -17.06 20.63
C TRP A 55 7.27 -17.85 19.68
N GLN A 56 7.61 -17.24 18.54
CA GLN A 56 8.39 -17.87 17.48
C GLN A 56 9.67 -17.08 17.17
N GLY A 57 10.14 -16.26 18.10
CA GLY A 57 11.34 -15.45 17.93
C GLY A 57 11.23 -14.56 16.67
N PRO A 58 12.24 -14.53 15.78
CA PRO A 58 12.15 -13.77 14.53
C PRO A 58 11.08 -14.25 13.55
N GLY A 59 10.57 -15.48 13.65
CA GLY A 59 9.53 -16.01 12.76
C GLY A 59 9.92 -16.15 11.28
N CYS A 60 11.21 -16.07 10.95
CA CYS A 60 11.70 -16.28 9.58
C CYS A 60 11.69 -17.76 9.19
N GLU A 61 11.95 -18.59 10.20
CA GLU A 61 11.77 -20.03 10.17
C GLU A 61 11.02 -20.40 11.45
N ILE A 62 10.08 -21.33 11.33
CA ILE A 62 9.27 -21.77 12.46
C ILE A 62 9.55 -23.27 12.67
N PRO A 63 9.94 -23.69 13.89
CA PRO A 63 10.25 -25.08 14.18
C PRO A 63 9.13 -26.03 13.79
N GLU A 64 9.50 -27.28 13.50
CA GLU A 64 8.52 -28.34 13.30
C GLU A 64 7.78 -28.63 14.61
N GLY A 65 6.51 -29.05 14.52
CA GLY A 65 5.71 -29.33 15.71
C GLY A 65 5.01 -28.12 16.34
N SER A 66 5.06 -26.94 15.72
CA SER A 66 4.20 -25.82 16.13
C SER A 66 2.73 -26.23 16.08
N GLU A 67 1.96 -25.80 17.08
CA GLU A 67 0.55 -26.13 17.22
C GLU A 67 -0.26 -25.56 16.04
N ARG A 68 -1.00 -26.43 15.33
CA ARG A 68 -1.91 -26.00 14.26
C ARG A 68 -3.05 -25.19 14.84
N GLY A 69 -3.45 -24.13 14.15
CA GLY A 69 -4.51 -23.23 14.57
C GLY A 69 -4.06 -22.13 15.55
N ALA A 70 -2.83 -22.20 16.07
CA ALA A 70 -2.28 -21.17 16.94
C ALA A 70 -2.03 -19.85 16.20
N ILE A 71 -1.91 -18.76 16.97
CA ILE A 71 -1.52 -17.46 16.46
C ILE A 71 -0.05 -17.25 16.81
N HIS A 72 0.79 -17.07 15.79
CA HIS A 72 2.22 -16.94 16.00
C HIS A 72 2.61 -15.50 16.35
N LEU A 73 3.20 -15.30 17.53
CA LEU A 73 3.80 -14.04 17.97
C LEU A 73 5.26 -14.02 17.51
N VAL A 74 5.64 -13.04 16.69
CA VAL A 74 6.97 -12.96 16.08
C VAL A 74 7.57 -11.57 16.22
N ARG A 75 8.89 -11.49 16.33
CA ARG A 75 9.64 -10.25 16.36
C ARG A 75 9.74 -9.61 14.97
N ARG A 76 9.58 -8.29 14.88
CA ARG A 76 9.95 -7.50 13.69
C ARG A 76 11.47 -7.58 13.44
N GLY A 77 11.87 -7.55 12.18
CA GLY A 77 13.29 -7.63 11.77
C GLY A 77 13.68 -9.01 11.25
N SER A 78 14.97 -9.19 10.95
CA SER A 78 15.61 -10.41 10.40
C SER A 78 15.13 -10.90 9.02
N CYS A 79 13.87 -10.69 8.64
CA CYS A 79 13.30 -11.04 7.34
C CYS A 79 12.01 -10.24 7.05
N SER A 80 11.52 -10.33 5.81
CA SER A 80 10.28 -9.68 5.38
C SER A 80 9.05 -10.22 6.10
N PHE A 81 8.01 -9.40 6.23
CA PHE A 81 6.73 -9.84 6.80
C PHE A 81 6.05 -10.95 5.98
N SER A 82 6.22 -10.97 4.66
CA SER A 82 5.77 -12.09 3.82
C SER A 82 6.45 -13.40 4.20
N THR A 83 7.75 -13.34 4.48
CA THR A 83 8.51 -14.52 4.91
C THR A 83 7.92 -15.05 6.21
N LYS A 84 7.60 -14.17 7.16
CA LYS A 84 6.98 -14.54 8.44
C LYS A 84 5.59 -15.19 8.27
N SER A 85 4.70 -14.56 7.50
CA SER A 85 3.36 -15.12 7.21
C SER A 85 3.45 -16.45 6.47
N ALA A 86 4.34 -16.56 5.46
CA ALA A 86 4.52 -17.80 4.73
C ALA A 86 5.09 -18.92 5.61
N ALA A 87 6.05 -18.61 6.50
CA ALA A 87 6.59 -19.56 7.46
C ALA A 87 5.52 -20.04 8.45
N ALA A 88 4.67 -19.12 8.94
CA ALA A 88 3.52 -19.44 9.80
C ALA A 88 2.45 -20.28 9.09
N ALA A 89 2.10 -19.92 7.86
CA ALA A 89 1.13 -20.66 7.05
C ALA A 89 1.59 -22.11 6.80
N LYS A 90 2.89 -22.33 6.49
CA LYS A 90 3.46 -23.67 6.34
C LYS A 90 3.33 -24.55 7.58
N ARG A 91 3.22 -23.94 8.77
CA ARG A 91 3.02 -24.63 10.05
C ARG A 91 1.56 -24.69 10.48
N GLY A 92 0.63 -24.19 9.67
CA GLY A 92 -0.80 -24.23 9.95
C GLY A 92 -1.24 -23.24 11.04
N ALA A 93 -0.52 -22.12 11.21
CA ALA A 93 -1.00 -21.03 12.05
C ALA A 93 -2.33 -20.46 11.51
N SER A 94 -3.13 -19.85 12.38
CA SER A 94 -4.35 -19.12 11.98
C SER A 94 -4.07 -17.66 11.66
N ALA A 95 -3.08 -17.06 12.32
CA ALA A 95 -2.63 -15.68 12.10
C ALA A 95 -1.20 -15.49 12.62
N VAL A 96 -0.63 -14.31 12.33
CA VAL A 96 0.66 -13.86 12.85
C VAL A 96 0.48 -12.49 13.50
N VAL A 97 0.99 -12.31 14.72
CA VAL A 97 1.13 -11.00 15.37
C VAL A 97 2.61 -10.65 15.38
N VAL A 98 2.99 -9.58 14.69
CA VAL A 98 4.35 -9.08 14.65
C VAL A 98 4.52 -7.96 15.67
N VAL A 99 5.49 -8.13 16.55
CA VAL A 99 5.81 -7.17 17.60
C VAL A 99 7.01 -6.33 17.18
N ASP A 100 6.86 -5.00 17.22
CA ASP A 100 7.93 -4.07 16.86
C ASP A 100 8.65 -3.53 18.09
N PHE A 101 9.83 -4.06 18.39
CA PHE A 101 10.70 -3.55 19.47
C PHE A 101 11.78 -2.57 18.99
N THR A 102 11.86 -2.30 17.67
CA THR A 102 12.99 -1.56 17.08
C THR A 102 12.77 -0.05 17.04
N SER A 103 11.55 0.40 17.30
CA SER A 103 11.20 1.82 17.47
C SER A 103 11.51 2.31 18.89
N ALA A 104 12.80 2.26 19.26
CA ALA A 104 13.34 2.83 20.50
C ALA A 104 13.56 4.36 20.43
N SER A 105 13.02 5.05 19.42
CA SER A 105 13.00 6.51 19.38
C SER A 105 11.78 7.01 20.16
N GLY A 106 11.90 7.03 21.50
CA GLY A 106 11.18 7.89 22.45
C GLY A 106 9.64 7.79 22.57
N ASP A 107 8.90 7.75 21.47
CA ASP A 107 7.53 8.27 21.44
C ASP A 107 6.46 7.19 21.26
N GLY A 108 6.80 5.90 21.27
CA GLY A 108 5.82 4.80 21.25
C GLY A 108 4.93 4.66 20.00
N GLU A 109 4.80 5.68 19.16
CA GLU A 109 3.82 5.77 18.05
C GLU A 109 4.27 5.10 16.74
N ALA A 110 5.56 4.75 16.60
CA ALA A 110 6.09 4.33 15.31
C ALA A 110 5.59 2.94 14.84
N ALA A 111 5.14 2.09 15.78
CA ALA A 111 4.55 0.79 15.47
C ALA A 111 3.03 0.86 15.27
N ASP A 112 2.35 1.84 15.90
CA ASP A 112 0.91 2.07 15.83
C ASP A 112 0.45 2.65 14.48
N THR A 113 1.38 2.83 13.55
CA THR A 113 1.09 3.39 12.24
C THR A 113 1.61 2.54 11.11
N LEU A 114 1.97 1.25 11.23
CA LEU A 114 2.50 0.51 10.08
C LEU A 114 1.48 -0.45 9.44
N VAL A 115 1.09 -0.23 8.19
CA VAL A 115 0.41 -1.23 7.34
C VAL A 115 1.43 -1.97 6.50
N VAL A 116 1.45 -3.28 6.63
CA VAL A 116 2.32 -4.08 5.77
C VAL A 116 1.62 -4.42 4.45
N GLY A 117 2.25 -4.11 3.32
CA GLY A 117 2.02 -4.87 2.09
C GLY A 117 3.30 -5.60 1.69
N THR A 118 3.17 -6.67 0.91
CA THR A 118 4.35 -7.40 0.40
C THR A 118 4.09 -7.89 -1.01
N GLN A 119 5.19 -8.00 -1.76
CA GLN A 119 5.28 -8.76 -2.99
C GLN A 119 5.41 -10.27 -2.69
N GLY A 120 4.44 -11.08 -3.14
CA GLY A 120 4.54 -12.54 -3.15
C GLY A 120 3.20 -13.26 -3.24
N GLY A 121 3.15 -14.42 -3.89
CA GLY A 121 1.90 -15.16 -4.18
C GLY A 121 1.65 -16.42 -3.33
N GLY A 122 2.42 -16.68 -2.28
CA GLY A 122 2.28 -17.93 -1.51
C GLY A 122 1.33 -17.80 -0.32
N GLY A 123 0.36 -18.72 -0.19
CA GLY A 123 -0.70 -18.80 0.83
C GLY A 123 -0.34 -18.18 2.18
N ARG A 124 -1.16 -17.20 2.59
CA ARG A 124 -0.82 -16.22 3.61
C ARG A 124 -1.84 -16.36 4.72
N VAL A 125 -1.36 -16.52 5.95
CA VAL A 125 -2.20 -16.32 7.13
C VAL A 125 -2.23 -14.82 7.43
N PRO A 126 -3.36 -14.29 7.93
CA PRO A 126 -3.44 -12.89 8.29
C PRO A 126 -2.34 -12.45 9.25
N LEU A 127 -1.84 -11.25 9.04
CA LEU A 127 -0.75 -10.69 9.83
C LEU A 127 -1.19 -9.37 10.46
N LEU A 128 -0.87 -9.19 11.73
CA LEU A 128 -1.14 -8.02 12.54
C LEU A 128 0.17 -7.43 13.03
N LEU A 129 0.20 -6.13 13.27
CA LEU A 129 1.29 -5.47 13.97
C LEU A 129 0.78 -4.94 15.30
N LEU A 130 1.59 -5.12 16.33
CA LEU A 130 1.34 -4.63 17.67
C LEU A 130 2.58 -3.86 18.16
N GLY A 131 2.36 -2.66 18.70
CA GLY A 131 3.43 -1.81 19.23
C GLY A 131 4.13 -2.43 20.43
N SER A 132 5.42 -2.10 20.63
CA SER A 132 6.26 -2.66 21.70
C SER A 132 5.61 -2.53 23.08
N ARG A 133 5.08 -1.35 23.40
CA ARG A 133 4.46 -1.07 24.71
C ARG A 133 3.33 -2.05 25.04
N ASP A 134 2.48 -2.36 24.06
CA ASP A 134 1.34 -3.25 24.26
C ASP A 134 1.68 -4.72 24.05
N ALA A 135 2.66 -5.00 23.21
CA ALA A 135 3.18 -6.34 22.96
C ALA A 135 4.03 -6.90 24.10
N GLN A 136 4.79 -6.06 24.81
CA GLN A 136 5.79 -6.50 25.78
C GLN A 136 5.21 -7.42 26.88
N PRO A 137 4.07 -7.10 27.53
CA PRO A 137 3.49 -8.00 28.53
C PRO A 137 3.03 -9.35 27.95
N LEU A 138 2.62 -9.38 26.68
CA LEU A 138 2.21 -10.63 26.02
C LEU A 138 3.43 -11.52 25.74
N VAL A 139 4.53 -10.90 25.30
CA VAL A 139 5.78 -11.59 24.99
C VAL A 139 6.37 -12.20 26.26
N GLU A 140 6.44 -11.42 27.35
CA GLU A 140 6.92 -11.89 28.65
C GLU A 140 6.11 -13.07 29.19
N ALA A 141 4.77 -13.00 29.12
CA ALA A 141 3.92 -14.10 29.57
C ALA A 141 4.09 -15.37 28.73
N VAL A 142 4.15 -15.24 27.40
CA VAL A 142 4.37 -16.40 26.51
C VAL A 142 5.76 -17.01 26.70
N GLU A 143 6.81 -16.18 26.87
CA GLU A 143 8.17 -16.66 27.14
C GLU A 143 8.30 -17.31 28.53
N ALA A 144 7.52 -16.86 29.51
CA ALA A 144 7.41 -17.51 30.83
C ALA A 144 6.64 -18.84 30.80
N GLY A 145 6.11 -19.25 29.64
CA GLY A 145 5.33 -20.48 29.48
C GLY A 145 3.86 -20.35 29.87
N GLU A 146 3.37 -19.14 30.14
CA GLU A 146 1.95 -18.91 30.40
C GLU A 146 1.11 -19.16 29.14
N SER A 147 -0.12 -19.66 29.33
CA SER A 147 -1.07 -19.81 28.23
C SER A 147 -1.76 -18.48 27.96
N VAL A 148 -1.33 -17.78 26.90
CA VAL A 148 -1.99 -16.54 26.46
C VAL A 148 -2.96 -16.87 25.32
N GLN A 149 -4.24 -16.65 25.55
CA GLN A 149 -5.31 -16.81 24.54
C GLN A 149 -5.75 -15.44 24.07
N ILE A 150 -5.88 -15.26 22.75
CA ILE A 150 -6.37 -14.00 22.18
C ILE A 150 -7.52 -14.24 21.20
N GLU A 151 -8.31 -13.20 21.01
CA GLU A 151 -9.24 -13.03 19.90
C GLU A 151 -8.82 -11.82 19.08
N VAL A 152 -8.61 -12.02 17.79
CA VAL A 152 -8.54 -10.94 16.81
C VAL A 152 -9.95 -10.60 16.38
N GLN A 153 -10.35 -9.35 16.49
CA GLN A 153 -11.62 -8.83 15.99
C GLN A 153 -11.35 -7.78 14.92
N VAL A 154 -11.87 -7.99 13.72
CA VAL A 154 -11.77 -7.01 12.65
C VAL A 154 -13.04 -6.19 12.65
N GLY A 155 -12.90 -4.87 12.74
CA GLY A 155 -14.08 -4.00 12.77
C GLY A 155 -14.82 -3.96 11.43
N LYS A 156 -15.99 -3.30 11.43
CA LYS A 156 -16.83 -3.10 10.24
C LYS A 156 -16.19 -2.16 9.24
N PRO A 157 -16.37 -2.30 7.91
CA PRO A 157 -15.81 -1.34 6.96
C PRO A 157 -16.18 0.12 7.31
N ALA A 158 -15.23 1.03 7.12
CA ALA A 158 -15.42 2.44 7.40
C ALA A 158 -16.25 3.12 6.29
N ARG A 159 -17.11 4.07 6.67
CA ARG A 159 -17.83 4.95 5.73
C ARG A 159 -16.93 5.88 4.94
N SER A 160 -15.77 6.19 5.50
CA SER A 160 -14.78 7.06 4.87
C SER A 160 -13.39 6.57 5.16
N ILE A 161 -12.51 6.70 4.18
CA ILE A 161 -11.08 6.45 4.30
C ILE A 161 -10.34 7.74 4.02
N VAL A 162 -9.29 8.01 4.78
CA VAL A 162 -8.32 9.05 4.47
C VAL A 162 -7.06 8.38 3.92
N MET A 163 -6.65 8.78 2.73
CA MET A 163 -5.40 8.37 2.12
C MET A 163 -4.44 9.56 2.10
N ASP A 164 -3.38 9.52 2.88
CA ASP A 164 -2.30 10.51 2.82
C ASP A 164 -1.19 9.99 1.91
N VAL A 165 -0.84 10.73 0.87
CA VAL A 165 0.22 10.35 -0.08
C VAL A 165 1.32 11.39 -0.01
N TRP A 166 2.54 10.94 0.23
CA TRP A 166 3.74 11.74 0.07
C TRP A 166 4.48 11.30 -1.17
N LEU A 167 4.78 12.24 -2.06
CA LEU A 167 5.45 11.90 -3.32
C LEU A 167 6.44 12.98 -3.75
N PRO A 168 7.49 12.61 -4.48
CA PRO A 168 8.24 13.56 -5.27
C PRO A 168 7.29 14.37 -6.18
N PRO A 169 7.52 15.68 -6.37
CA PRO A 169 6.68 16.54 -7.22
C PRO A 169 6.47 16.02 -8.66
N ASP A 170 7.37 15.18 -9.16
CA ASP A 170 7.34 14.57 -10.49
C ASP A 170 6.77 13.14 -10.54
N ALA A 171 6.42 12.55 -9.40
CA ALA A 171 5.86 11.19 -9.30
C ALA A 171 4.34 11.12 -9.56
N GLY A 172 3.82 12.00 -10.41
CA GLY A 172 2.38 12.13 -10.70
C GLY A 172 1.75 10.89 -11.34
N THR A 173 2.55 9.98 -11.92
CA THR A 173 2.07 8.76 -12.58
C THR A 173 1.29 7.83 -11.65
N LEU A 174 1.68 7.74 -10.37
CA LEU A 174 0.93 6.94 -9.39
C LEU A 174 -0.47 7.51 -9.18
N LEU A 175 -0.58 8.81 -8.92
CA LEU A 175 -1.86 9.48 -8.70
C LEU A 175 -2.75 9.42 -9.95
N ALA A 176 -2.15 9.64 -11.13
CA ALA A 176 -2.84 9.47 -12.40
C ALA A 176 -3.41 8.06 -12.58
N SER A 177 -2.66 7.02 -12.19
CA SER A 177 -3.11 5.63 -12.28
C SER A 177 -4.20 5.27 -11.25
N LEU A 178 -4.26 5.97 -10.11
CA LEU A 178 -5.30 5.81 -9.09
C LEU A 178 -6.61 6.51 -9.49
N ALA A 179 -6.51 7.66 -10.18
CA ALA A 179 -7.61 8.57 -10.45
C ALA A 179 -8.86 7.92 -11.08
N PRO A 180 -8.78 7.03 -12.08
CA PRO A 180 -9.96 6.46 -12.71
C PRO A 180 -10.91 5.79 -11.72
N ALA A 181 -10.38 4.95 -10.83
CA ALA A 181 -11.17 4.24 -9.84
C ALA A 181 -11.45 5.11 -8.61
N ALA A 182 -10.48 5.92 -8.17
CA ALA A 182 -10.60 6.72 -6.94
C ALA A 182 -11.69 7.80 -7.03
N ARG A 183 -11.99 8.31 -8.24
CA ARG A 183 -13.13 9.23 -8.47
C ARG A 183 -14.49 8.63 -8.17
N GLU A 184 -14.62 7.32 -8.34
CA GLU A 184 -15.87 6.59 -8.16
C GLU A 184 -16.04 6.06 -6.72
N MET A 185 -15.02 6.24 -5.87
CA MET A 185 -15.02 5.78 -4.48
C MET A 185 -15.62 6.83 -3.55
N PHE A 186 -16.92 6.71 -3.29
CA PHE A 186 -17.57 7.49 -2.25
C PHE A 186 -16.92 7.19 -0.88
N GLY A 187 -16.51 8.23 -0.17
CA GLY A 187 -15.86 8.13 1.14
C GLY A 187 -14.33 8.13 1.11
N LEU A 188 -13.68 8.04 -0.05
CA LEU A 188 -12.22 8.21 -0.16
C LEU A 188 -11.85 9.70 -0.16
N ARG A 189 -11.20 10.13 0.92
CA ARG A 189 -10.57 11.45 1.04
C ARG A 189 -9.08 11.32 0.81
N VAL A 190 -8.52 12.15 -0.07
CA VAL A 190 -7.07 12.16 -0.32
C VAL A 190 -6.44 13.42 0.22
N ARG A 191 -5.29 13.25 0.85
CA ARG A 191 -4.36 14.31 1.23
C ARG A 191 -3.07 14.04 0.51
N VAL A 192 -2.55 15.06 -0.15
CA VAL A 192 -1.31 14.96 -0.89
C VAL A 192 -0.30 15.88 -0.25
N HIS A 193 0.90 15.38 -0.09
CA HIS A 193 2.05 16.06 0.47
C HIS A 193 3.19 15.91 -0.53
N PHE A 194 3.78 17.01 -0.96
CA PHE A 194 4.92 16.94 -1.88
C PHE A 194 6.23 16.93 -1.11
N ARG A 195 7.21 16.16 -1.57
CA ARG A 195 8.53 16.12 -0.92
C ARG A 195 9.26 17.44 -1.14
N VAL A 196 9.27 18.28 -0.10
CA VAL A 196 10.01 19.54 -0.03
C VAL A 196 11.16 19.40 0.99
N VAL A 197 12.34 19.87 0.62
CA VAL A 197 13.56 19.81 1.43
C VAL A 197 14.30 21.15 1.38
N ALA A 198 15.18 21.40 2.35
CA ALA A 198 16.13 22.48 2.27
C ALA A 198 17.32 22.11 1.36
N ALA A 199 17.86 23.08 0.64
CA ALA A 199 19.10 22.94 -0.11
C ALA A 199 20.28 22.75 0.86
N PRO A 200 21.29 21.91 0.50
CA PRO A 200 22.56 21.84 1.23
C PRO A 200 23.19 23.22 1.43
N GLU A 201 23.90 23.45 2.53
CA GLU A 201 24.54 24.76 2.81
C GLU A 201 25.51 25.19 1.70
N ASP A 202 26.21 24.23 1.11
CA ASP A 202 27.16 24.41 0.00
C ASP A 202 26.52 24.48 -1.39
N ALA A 203 25.18 24.39 -1.49
CA ALA A 203 24.48 24.47 -2.76
C ALA A 203 24.71 25.82 -3.46
N SER A 204 25.22 25.75 -4.70
CA SER A 204 25.48 26.93 -5.53
C SER A 204 24.18 27.69 -5.85
N PRO A 205 24.23 29.01 -6.08
CA PRO A 205 23.05 29.79 -6.47
C PRO A 205 22.33 29.25 -7.73
N ALA A 206 23.09 28.70 -8.68
CA ALA A 206 22.53 28.10 -9.89
C ALA A 206 21.74 26.81 -9.59
N LEU A 207 22.21 25.99 -8.64
CA LEU A 207 21.48 24.80 -8.19
C LEU A 207 20.20 25.19 -7.45
N VAL A 208 20.28 26.18 -6.56
CA VAL A 208 19.12 26.72 -5.82
C VAL A 208 18.07 27.28 -6.81
N ALA A 209 18.48 28.12 -7.76
CA ALA A 209 17.55 28.67 -8.76
C ALA A 209 16.89 27.59 -9.63
N ARG A 210 17.56 26.46 -9.86
CA ARG A 210 17.07 25.36 -10.71
C ARG A 210 16.08 24.43 -10.00
N HIS A 211 16.27 24.20 -8.70
CA HIS A 211 15.52 23.16 -7.96
C HIS A 211 14.64 23.71 -6.82
N CYS A 212 14.77 24.99 -6.48
CA CYS A 212 14.03 25.60 -5.37
C CYS A 212 13.00 26.61 -5.84
N PHE A 213 11.88 26.64 -5.14
CA PHE A 213 10.75 27.52 -5.42
C PHE A 213 11.17 28.98 -5.23
N ALA A 214 11.07 29.78 -6.29
CA ALA A 214 11.48 31.20 -6.28
C ALA A 214 12.90 31.46 -5.73
N GLY A 215 13.81 30.47 -5.83
CA GLY A 215 15.17 30.57 -5.27
C GLY A 215 15.25 30.50 -3.74
N LEU A 216 14.16 30.15 -3.06
CA LEU A 216 14.13 29.99 -1.60
C LEU A 216 14.82 28.69 -1.19
N ARG A 217 15.94 28.78 -0.47
CA ARG A 217 16.77 27.63 -0.09
C ARG A 217 16.05 26.61 0.78
N GLU A 218 15.01 27.01 1.51
CA GLU A 218 14.25 26.11 2.38
C GLU A 218 13.19 25.29 1.63
N LEU A 219 12.84 25.69 0.40
CA LEU A 219 11.70 25.15 -0.34
C LEU A 219 12.14 24.57 -1.67
N CYS A 220 12.86 23.45 -1.61
CA CYS A 220 13.41 22.78 -2.77
C CYS A 220 12.78 21.41 -3.00
N ALA A 221 12.74 20.98 -4.26
CA ALA A 221 12.43 19.59 -4.56
C ALA A 221 13.61 18.69 -4.12
N ALA A 222 13.34 17.45 -3.75
CA ALA A 222 14.34 16.45 -3.32
C ALA A 222 15.57 16.36 -4.23
N ARG A 223 15.41 16.60 -5.54
CA ARG A 223 16.48 16.61 -6.54
C ARG A 223 17.61 17.60 -6.27
N VAL A 224 17.40 18.62 -5.44
CA VAL A 224 18.48 19.54 -5.01
C VAL A 224 19.62 18.79 -4.29
N LEU A 225 19.33 17.62 -3.71
CA LEU A 225 20.30 16.74 -3.05
C LEU A 225 21.10 15.89 -4.06
N GLN A 226 20.76 15.96 -5.35
CA GLN A 226 21.38 15.19 -6.42
C GLN A 226 21.95 16.13 -7.49
N PRO A 227 23.11 16.75 -7.26
CA PRO A 227 23.67 17.80 -8.12
C PRO A 227 23.98 17.33 -9.55
N TRP A 228 24.09 16.02 -9.79
CA TRP A 228 24.26 15.44 -11.12
C TRP A 228 22.97 15.45 -11.96
N GLN A 229 21.79 15.61 -11.35
CA GLN A 229 20.54 15.72 -12.09
C GLN A 229 20.43 17.10 -12.74
N THR A 230 20.32 17.13 -14.07
CA THR A 230 20.27 18.38 -14.84
C THR A 230 18.87 18.94 -15.03
N ALA A 231 17.83 18.09 -14.89
CA ALA A 231 16.45 18.50 -15.12
C ALA A 231 15.97 19.47 -14.03
N PRO A 232 15.44 20.65 -14.39
CA PRO A 232 14.93 21.62 -13.42
C PRO A 232 13.77 21.03 -12.64
N ALA A 233 13.78 21.26 -11.32
CA ALA A 233 12.76 20.73 -10.41
C ALA A 233 11.84 21.81 -9.83
N ALA A 234 12.28 23.08 -9.84
CA ALA A 234 11.48 24.20 -9.35
C ALA A 234 10.09 24.31 -10.02
N PRO A 235 9.91 24.08 -11.35
CA PRO A 235 8.59 24.10 -11.97
C PRO A 235 7.61 23.10 -11.35
N TRP A 236 8.07 21.94 -10.90
CA TRP A 236 7.19 20.93 -10.29
C TRP A 236 6.66 21.37 -8.91
N LEU A 237 7.36 22.27 -8.22
CA LEU A 237 6.86 22.86 -6.98
C LEU A 237 5.70 23.84 -7.25
N HIS A 238 5.70 24.53 -8.40
CA HIS A 238 4.52 25.30 -8.81
C HIS A 238 3.33 24.37 -9.07
N GLU A 239 3.55 23.25 -9.75
CA GLU A 239 2.50 22.25 -10.00
C GLU A 239 1.90 21.70 -8.70
N ALA A 240 2.75 21.38 -7.72
CA ALA A 240 2.33 20.98 -6.38
C ALA A 240 1.37 22.00 -5.73
N VAL A 241 1.69 23.30 -5.83
CA VAL A 241 0.85 24.38 -5.30
C VAL A 241 -0.51 24.44 -5.98
N TYR A 242 -0.59 24.26 -7.31
CA TYR A 242 -1.88 24.20 -8.02
C TYR A 242 -2.74 23.03 -7.53
N GLN A 243 -2.13 21.87 -7.28
CA GLN A 243 -2.83 20.71 -6.74
C GLN A 243 -3.37 20.96 -5.33
N HIS A 244 -2.59 21.60 -4.44
CA HIS A 244 -3.06 22.02 -3.11
C HIS A 244 -4.26 22.98 -3.19
N CYS A 245 -4.21 23.97 -4.08
CA CYS A 245 -5.32 24.89 -4.29
C CYS A 245 -6.59 24.18 -4.78
N LEU A 246 -6.46 23.19 -5.67
CA LEU A 246 -7.59 22.37 -6.10
C LEU A 246 -8.17 21.54 -4.95
N LEU A 247 -7.33 20.87 -4.16
CA LEU A 247 -7.77 20.05 -3.03
C LEU A 247 -8.45 20.85 -1.91
N ARG A 248 -7.95 22.06 -1.59
CA ARG A 248 -8.52 22.89 -0.51
C ARG A 248 -9.76 23.68 -0.95
N GLY A 249 -9.83 24.10 -2.21
CA GLY A 249 -10.85 25.04 -2.70
C GLY A 249 -12.02 24.41 -3.46
N PHE A 250 -11.89 23.17 -3.94
CA PHE A 250 -12.83 22.57 -4.90
C PHE A 250 -13.18 21.12 -4.54
N PRO A 251 -14.29 20.59 -5.07
CA PRO A 251 -14.60 19.16 -4.94
C PRO A 251 -13.44 18.30 -5.44
N GLN A 252 -13.09 17.25 -4.68
CA GLN A 252 -11.96 16.35 -4.98
C GLN A 252 -12.04 15.70 -6.38
N SER A 253 -13.23 15.62 -6.98
CA SER A 253 -13.41 15.15 -8.36
C SER A 253 -12.69 16.00 -9.40
N TYR A 254 -12.57 17.31 -9.20
CA TYR A 254 -11.77 18.19 -10.08
C TYR A 254 -10.28 17.89 -9.94
N TRP A 255 -9.79 17.72 -8.71
CA TRP A 255 -8.39 17.38 -8.48
C TRP A 255 -8.04 16.02 -9.10
N TRP A 256 -8.91 15.01 -8.98
CA TRP A 256 -8.66 13.72 -9.63
C TRP A 256 -8.60 13.80 -11.15
N LYS A 257 -9.51 14.57 -11.77
CA LYS A 257 -9.44 14.83 -13.22
C LYS A 257 -8.13 15.51 -13.58
N TYR A 258 -7.73 16.50 -12.79
CA TYR A 258 -6.50 17.25 -12.98
C TYR A 258 -5.28 16.33 -12.97
N VAL A 259 -5.09 15.48 -11.96
CA VAL A 259 -3.91 14.60 -11.88
C VAL A 259 -3.91 13.47 -12.90
N GLU A 260 -5.09 13.06 -13.39
CA GLU A 260 -5.22 12.06 -14.47
C GLU A 260 -4.75 12.62 -15.82
N THR A 261 -5.01 13.89 -16.09
CA THR A 261 -4.71 14.53 -17.38
C THR A 261 -3.46 15.40 -17.34
N SER A 262 -2.97 15.78 -16.15
CA SER A 262 -1.82 16.66 -16.01
C SER A 262 -0.53 15.95 -16.44
N ASN A 263 0.08 16.44 -17.51
CA ASN A 263 1.47 16.18 -17.85
C ASN A 263 2.22 17.50 -18.04
N CYS A 264 2.01 18.43 -17.11
CA CYS A 264 2.46 19.80 -17.30
C CYS A 264 3.95 20.01 -17.08
N SER A 265 4.65 19.04 -16.50
CA SER A 265 6.09 19.16 -16.21
C SER A 265 6.46 20.45 -15.49
N GLY A 266 5.54 20.96 -14.66
CA GLY A 266 5.67 22.24 -13.95
C GLY A 266 5.46 23.51 -14.77
N SER A 267 5.07 23.42 -16.04
CA SER A 267 4.78 24.59 -16.88
C SER A 267 3.50 25.29 -16.44
N GLU A 268 3.63 26.52 -15.93
CA GLU A 268 2.48 27.32 -15.47
C GLU A 268 1.42 27.51 -16.58
N SER A 269 1.85 27.73 -17.82
CA SER A 269 0.93 27.86 -18.96
C SER A 269 0.14 26.57 -19.24
N CYS A 270 0.76 25.41 -19.02
CA CYS A 270 0.07 24.13 -19.10
C CYS A 270 -0.92 23.98 -17.94
N SER A 271 -0.49 24.22 -16.69
CA SER A 271 -1.36 24.10 -15.51
C SER A 271 -2.60 24.99 -15.65
N ARG A 272 -2.43 26.24 -16.12
CA ARG A 272 -3.53 27.17 -16.41
C ARG A 272 -4.50 26.64 -17.47
N ARG A 273 -3.99 26.08 -18.56
CA ARG A 273 -4.83 25.46 -19.62
C ARG A 273 -5.60 24.27 -19.06
N MET A 274 -4.92 23.43 -18.28
CA MET A 274 -5.47 22.22 -17.69
C MET A 274 -6.68 22.52 -16.79
N LEU A 275 -6.66 23.64 -16.04
CA LEU A 275 -7.82 24.06 -15.24
C LEU A 275 -9.10 24.22 -16.08
N SER A 276 -8.98 24.75 -17.30
CA SER A 276 -10.13 24.87 -18.20
C SER A 276 -10.55 23.51 -18.80
N GLU A 277 -9.58 22.65 -19.13
CA GLU A 277 -9.83 21.33 -19.72
C GLU A 277 -10.56 20.38 -18.75
N ILE A 278 -10.30 20.48 -17.45
CA ILE A 278 -11.03 19.71 -16.43
C ILE A 278 -12.44 20.26 -16.14
N GLY A 279 -12.84 21.35 -16.81
CA GLY A 279 -14.17 21.93 -16.74
C GLY A 279 -14.38 22.94 -15.61
N LEU A 280 -13.31 23.58 -15.09
CA LEU A 280 -13.50 24.75 -14.22
C LEU A 280 -13.98 25.96 -15.03
N SER A 281 -14.85 26.77 -14.43
CA SER A 281 -15.22 28.05 -15.02
C SER A 281 -14.01 29.00 -15.03
N THR A 282 -14.01 30.01 -15.90
CA THR A 282 -12.96 31.04 -15.91
C THR A 282 -12.75 31.69 -14.53
N ARG A 283 -13.85 31.92 -13.80
CA ARG A 283 -13.82 32.48 -12.45
C ARG A 283 -13.11 31.55 -11.46
N ASP A 284 -13.42 30.27 -11.52
CA ASP A 284 -12.85 29.25 -10.63
C ASP A 284 -11.37 28.98 -10.95
N ALA A 285 -11.03 28.90 -12.23
CA ALA A 285 -9.64 28.80 -12.68
C ALA A 285 -8.81 30.01 -12.20
N LEU A 286 -9.38 31.23 -12.23
CA LEU A 286 -8.74 32.41 -11.66
C LEU A 286 -8.63 32.36 -10.13
N ALA A 287 -9.58 31.73 -9.44
CA ALA A 287 -9.49 31.52 -8.00
C ALA A 287 -8.35 30.56 -7.64
N VAL A 288 -8.16 29.46 -8.38
CA VAL A 288 -7.00 28.56 -8.21
C VAL A 288 -5.69 29.32 -8.43
N GLN A 289 -5.59 30.11 -9.50
CA GLN A 289 -4.39 30.90 -9.80
C GLN A 289 -4.06 31.92 -8.69
N ARG A 290 -5.07 32.62 -8.16
CA ARG A 290 -4.88 33.55 -7.04
C ARG A 290 -4.47 32.83 -5.76
N CYS A 291 -5.06 31.67 -5.49
CA CYS A 291 -4.65 30.82 -4.37
C CYS A 291 -3.17 30.43 -4.52
N ALA A 292 -2.75 30.00 -5.71
CA ALA A 292 -1.37 29.59 -5.95
C ALA A 292 -0.38 30.75 -5.76
N ALA A 293 -0.71 31.93 -6.27
CA ALA A 293 0.13 33.12 -6.12
C ALA A 293 0.28 33.60 -4.66
N SER A 294 -0.75 33.41 -3.83
CA SER A 294 -0.77 33.94 -2.45
C SER A 294 -0.34 32.94 -1.38
N ASN A 295 -0.49 31.63 -1.62
CA ASN A 295 -0.26 30.60 -0.59
C ASN A 295 0.91 29.65 -0.93
N ALA A 296 1.62 29.84 -2.04
CA ALA A 296 2.64 28.91 -2.50
C ALA A 296 3.68 28.56 -1.42
N ALA A 297 4.31 29.57 -0.81
CA ALA A 297 5.35 29.34 0.19
C ALA A 297 4.81 28.58 1.41
N SER A 298 3.64 29.00 1.92
CA SER A 298 3.00 28.34 3.07
C SER A 298 2.65 26.88 2.78
N PHE A 299 2.13 26.53 1.60
CA PHE A 299 1.86 25.12 1.27
C PHE A 299 3.12 24.29 1.17
N LEU A 300 4.20 24.85 0.62
CA LEU A 300 5.47 24.14 0.53
C LEU A 300 6.17 24.02 1.89
N GLU A 301 5.96 24.97 2.80
CA GLU A 301 6.40 24.87 4.20
C GLU A 301 5.63 23.78 4.94
N ASP A 302 4.30 23.74 4.82
CA ASP A 302 3.44 22.66 5.36
C ASP A 302 3.94 21.27 4.86
N ASP A 303 4.25 21.17 3.55
CA ASP A 303 4.77 19.96 2.91
C ASP A 303 6.17 19.55 3.41
N ARG A 304 7.04 20.53 3.67
CA ARG A 304 8.38 20.30 4.22
C ARG A 304 8.30 19.80 5.67
N GLU A 305 7.41 20.39 6.47
CA GLU A 305 7.20 20.01 7.87
C GLU A 305 6.48 18.67 8.02
N SER A 306 5.66 18.28 7.04
CA SER A 306 4.95 17.00 7.03
C SER A 306 5.80 15.82 6.53
N ALA A 307 7.13 15.96 6.47
CA ALA A 307 8.04 14.97 5.90
C ALA A 307 7.74 13.53 6.42
N PRO A 308 7.55 12.55 5.51
CA PRO A 308 7.24 11.18 5.90
C PRO A 308 8.53 10.39 6.13
N TRP A 309 8.38 9.10 6.42
CA TRP A 309 9.49 8.17 6.49
C TRP A 309 10.08 7.90 5.09
N GLY A 310 11.29 7.32 5.07
CA GLY A 310 12.00 6.97 3.84
C GLY A 310 12.79 8.12 3.22
N SER A 311 13.42 7.84 2.08
CA SER A 311 14.25 8.84 1.38
C SER A 311 13.38 9.90 0.70
N ALA A 312 13.99 11.04 0.34
CA ALA A 312 13.27 12.16 -0.29
C ALA A 312 12.72 11.82 -1.70
N GLU A 313 13.18 10.72 -2.31
CA GLU A 313 12.74 10.25 -3.63
C GLU A 313 11.67 9.15 -3.55
N GLU A 314 11.43 8.61 -2.37
CA GLU A 314 10.46 7.54 -2.18
C GLU A 314 9.05 8.10 -1.97
N VAL A 315 8.10 7.50 -2.68
CA VAL A 315 6.68 7.68 -2.38
C VAL A 315 6.36 6.96 -1.07
N ALA A 316 5.69 7.66 -0.17
CA ALA A 316 5.14 7.09 1.06
C ALA A 316 3.62 7.28 1.06
N LEU A 317 2.91 6.36 1.69
CA LEU A 317 1.45 6.32 1.66
C LEU A 317 0.94 5.94 3.04
N ARG A 318 -0.09 6.62 3.56
CA ARG A 318 -0.90 6.17 4.70
C ARG A 318 -2.35 5.98 4.27
N ILE A 319 -3.01 4.99 4.87
CA ILE A 319 -4.43 4.72 4.71
C ILE A 319 -5.01 4.65 6.12
N ASN A 320 -5.91 5.58 6.45
CA ASN A 320 -6.46 5.80 7.80
C ASN A 320 -5.38 5.97 8.88
N GLY A 321 -4.34 6.76 8.59
CA GLY A 321 -3.23 6.98 9.52
C GLY A 321 -2.16 5.89 9.52
N TRP A 322 -2.41 4.76 8.87
CA TRP A 322 -1.48 3.64 8.82
C TRP A 322 -0.61 3.64 7.55
N ARG A 323 0.72 3.62 7.68
CA ARG A 323 1.79 3.55 6.67
C ARG A 323 1.70 2.31 5.79
N TYR A 324 1.29 2.46 4.54
CA TYR A 324 1.31 1.42 3.53
C TYR A 324 2.74 1.02 3.13
N SER A 325 3.06 -0.26 3.27
CA SER A 325 4.37 -0.84 2.90
C SER A 325 4.29 -1.78 1.68
N GLY A 326 3.16 -1.80 0.96
CA GLY A 326 2.95 -2.67 -0.19
C GLY A 326 3.54 -2.14 -1.50
N PRO A 327 3.37 -2.90 -2.60
CA PRO A 327 3.69 -2.42 -3.94
C PRO A 327 2.89 -1.16 -4.25
N LEU A 328 3.58 -0.10 -4.67
CA LEU A 328 2.97 1.18 -5.02
C LEU A 328 2.33 1.14 -6.42
N GLU A 329 1.45 0.17 -6.62
CA GLU A 329 0.69 -0.03 -7.85
C GLU A 329 -0.77 0.29 -7.57
N ALA A 330 -1.41 1.06 -8.46
CA ALA A 330 -2.81 1.45 -8.28
C ALA A 330 -3.76 0.28 -7.97
N PRO A 331 -3.74 -0.87 -8.68
CA PRO A 331 -4.63 -1.98 -8.35
C PRO A 331 -4.46 -2.51 -6.92
N ARG A 332 -3.24 -2.52 -6.38
CA ARG A 332 -2.93 -3.01 -5.03
C ARG A 332 -3.39 -2.02 -3.96
N ILE A 333 -3.15 -0.72 -4.19
CA ILE A 333 -3.58 0.36 -3.29
C ILE A 333 -5.12 0.44 -3.27
N LEU A 334 -5.77 0.45 -4.43
CA LEU A 334 -7.22 0.59 -4.54
C LEU A 334 -7.96 -0.58 -3.89
N ARG A 335 -7.47 -1.81 -4.03
CA ARG A 335 -8.04 -2.95 -3.31
C ARG A 335 -7.90 -2.81 -1.81
N THR A 336 -6.75 -2.33 -1.36
CA THR A 336 -6.51 -2.08 0.06
C THR A 336 -7.54 -1.11 0.62
N ILE A 337 -7.76 0.02 -0.08
CA ILE A 337 -8.80 0.98 0.27
C ILE A 337 -10.17 0.29 0.30
N CYS A 338 -10.50 -0.47 -0.75
CA CYS A 338 -11.79 -1.14 -0.84
C CYS A 338 -12.07 -2.23 0.19
N TRP A 339 -11.03 -2.84 0.76
CA TRP A 339 -11.19 -3.78 1.87
C TRP A 339 -11.62 -3.10 3.17
N GLN A 340 -11.24 -1.84 3.36
CA GLN A 340 -11.53 -1.07 4.57
C GLN A 340 -12.72 -0.12 4.39
N LEU A 341 -13.22 0.06 3.17
CA LEU A 341 -14.30 0.97 2.83
C LEU A 341 -15.62 0.21 2.74
N GLU A 342 -16.72 0.82 3.17
CA GLU A 342 -18.05 0.26 2.91
C GLU A 342 -18.22 -0.08 1.42
N PRO A 343 -18.90 -1.21 1.09
CA PRO A 343 -19.01 -1.66 -0.29
C PRO A 343 -19.59 -0.58 -1.22
N SER A 344 -18.82 -0.21 -2.25
CA SER A 344 -19.26 0.64 -3.34
C SER A 344 -19.20 -0.13 -4.67
N PRO A 345 -19.94 0.28 -5.72
CA PRO A 345 -19.85 -0.36 -7.03
C PRO A 345 -18.42 -0.39 -7.60
N ALA A 346 -17.63 0.66 -7.35
CA ALA A 346 -16.22 0.72 -7.74
C ALA A 346 -15.39 -0.35 -7.02
N CYS A 347 -15.59 -0.49 -5.71
CA CYS A 347 -14.91 -1.51 -4.92
C CYS A 347 -15.31 -2.94 -5.28
N GLN A 348 -16.61 -3.19 -5.54
CA GLN A 348 -17.07 -4.49 -6.00
C GLN A 348 -16.40 -4.92 -7.30
N ARG A 349 -16.24 -4.01 -8.28
CA ARG A 349 -15.50 -4.29 -9.53
C ARG A 349 -14.03 -4.63 -9.28
N LEU A 350 -13.36 -3.91 -8.37
CA LEU A 350 -11.94 -4.11 -8.09
C LEU A 350 -11.65 -5.41 -7.33
N LEU A 351 -12.56 -5.79 -6.43
CA LEU A 351 -12.45 -7.02 -5.64
C LEU A 351 -12.82 -8.27 -6.45
N THR A 352 -13.75 -8.18 -7.41
CA THR A 352 -14.17 -9.32 -8.24
C THR A 352 -13.19 -9.64 -9.39
N LYS A 353 -12.48 -8.65 -9.94
CA LYS A 353 -11.67 -8.81 -11.16
C LYS A 353 -10.53 -9.85 -11.06
N ASP A 354 -10.08 -10.20 -9.84
CA ASP A 354 -8.91 -11.05 -9.66
C ASP A 354 -9.17 -12.54 -9.47
N SER A 355 -10.39 -12.95 -9.12
CA SER A 355 -10.70 -14.39 -9.02
C SER A 355 -10.45 -15.13 -10.34
N ASN A 356 -10.42 -14.41 -11.46
CA ASN A 356 -10.29 -14.97 -12.79
C ASN A 356 -8.89 -14.77 -13.41
N SER A 357 -8.01 -13.95 -12.81
CA SER A 357 -6.71 -13.63 -13.42
C SER A 357 -5.67 -14.73 -13.23
N GLU A 358 -5.65 -15.43 -12.08
CA GLU A 358 -4.74 -16.57 -11.89
C GLU A 358 -5.11 -17.77 -12.76
N SER A 359 -6.41 -17.95 -13.05
CA SER A 359 -6.92 -18.95 -13.99
C SER A 359 -6.45 -18.70 -15.43
N GLY A 360 -6.21 -17.44 -15.81
CA GLY A 360 -5.75 -17.07 -17.14
C GLY A 360 -4.34 -17.55 -17.46
N VAL A 361 -3.41 -17.44 -16.50
CA VAL A 361 -2.02 -17.90 -16.68
C VAL A 361 -1.97 -19.42 -16.80
N LEU A 362 -2.77 -20.14 -16.00
CA LEU A 362 -2.92 -21.58 -16.12
C LEU A 362 -3.50 -21.97 -17.49
N LEU A 363 -4.50 -21.24 -17.99
CA LEU A 363 -5.10 -21.49 -19.30
C LEU A 363 -4.11 -21.26 -20.46
N TRP A 364 -3.31 -20.19 -20.40
CA TRP A 364 -2.26 -19.93 -21.39
C TRP A 364 -1.16 -20.99 -21.36
N HIS A 365 -0.76 -21.47 -20.18
CA HIS A 365 0.20 -22.58 -20.07
C HIS A 365 -0.39 -23.90 -20.60
N LEU A 366 -1.66 -24.19 -20.30
CA LEU A 366 -2.35 -25.37 -20.85
C LEU A 366 -2.49 -25.29 -22.37
N MET A 367 -2.85 -24.11 -22.91
CA MET A 367 -2.88 -23.90 -24.37
C MET A 367 -1.49 -24.03 -25.00
N GLY A 368 -0.46 -23.45 -24.37
CA GLY A 368 0.93 -23.59 -24.81
C GLY A 368 1.41 -25.05 -24.83
N LEU A 369 1.09 -25.82 -23.78
CA LEU A 369 1.38 -27.25 -23.69
C LEU A 369 0.62 -28.07 -24.76
N CYS A 370 -0.66 -27.75 -25.00
CA CYS A 370 -1.43 -28.38 -26.07
C CYS A 370 -0.80 -28.11 -27.44
N ILE A 371 -0.45 -26.86 -27.75
CA ILE A 371 0.21 -26.48 -29.02
C ILE A 371 1.55 -27.21 -29.16
N LEU A 372 2.35 -27.28 -28.09
CA LEU A 372 3.63 -28.00 -28.09
C LEU A 372 3.42 -29.51 -28.34
N ALA A 373 2.42 -30.11 -27.69
CA ALA A 373 2.07 -31.53 -27.90
C ALA A 373 1.60 -31.81 -29.34
N PHE A 374 0.84 -30.90 -29.95
CA PHE A 374 0.44 -30.99 -31.35
C PHE A 374 1.62 -30.81 -32.31
N ALA A 375 2.54 -29.89 -32.03
CA ALA A 375 3.73 -29.68 -32.84
C ALA A 375 4.68 -30.91 -32.79
N VAL A 376 4.95 -31.42 -31.58
CA VAL A 376 5.74 -32.64 -31.38
C VAL A 376 5.04 -33.85 -32.01
N GLY A 377 3.74 -34.02 -31.76
CA GLY A 377 2.94 -35.09 -32.37
C GLY A 377 2.89 -35.01 -33.91
N GLY A 378 2.90 -33.80 -34.49
CA GLY A 378 2.96 -33.57 -35.93
C GLY A 378 4.31 -33.97 -36.54
N ILE A 379 5.42 -33.67 -35.85
CA ILE A 379 6.78 -33.99 -36.31
C ILE A 379 7.08 -35.51 -36.17
N PHE A 380 6.55 -36.16 -35.14
CA PHE A 380 6.79 -37.58 -34.88
C PHE A 380 5.78 -38.54 -35.55
N LYS A 381 4.76 -38.02 -36.26
CA LYS A 381 3.79 -38.86 -37.00
C LYS A 381 4.42 -39.69 -38.13
N GLY A 382 5.55 -39.26 -38.69
CA GLY A 382 6.24 -40.00 -39.77
C GLY A 382 6.97 -41.27 -39.30
N PRO A 383 7.89 -41.21 -38.32
CA PRO A 383 8.73 -42.37 -37.96
C PRO A 383 8.05 -43.37 -37.01
N VAL A 384 7.20 -42.88 -36.10
CA VAL A 384 6.59 -43.72 -35.04
C VAL A 384 5.45 -44.57 -35.59
N THR A 385 4.60 -44.00 -36.47
CA THR A 385 3.53 -44.77 -37.12
C THR A 385 4.08 -45.83 -38.08
N TRP A 386 5.23 -45.55 -38.71
CA TRP A 386 5.94 -46.52 -39.55
C TRP A 386 6.50 -47.68 -38.73
N SER A 387 7.10 -47.40 -37.57
CA SER A 387 7.65 -48.41 -36.67
C SER A 387 6.56 -49.31 -36.07
N ILE A 388 5.43 -48.75 -35.63
CA ILE A 388 4.29 -49.51 -35.09
C ILE A 388 3.65 -50.39 -36.17
N ARG A 389 3.47 -49.88 -37.40
CA ARG A 389 2.97 -50.71 -38.52
C ARG A 389 3.92 -51.85 -38.87
N ARG A 390 5.24 -51.65 -38.78
CA ARG A 390 6.24 -52.69 -39.02
C ARG A 390 6.19 -53.78 -37.93
N LEU A 391 6.05 -53.38 -36.67
CA LEU A 391 5.95 -54.30 -35.53
C LEU A 391 4.64 -55.12 -35.56
N LEU A 392 3.52 -54.49 -35.92
CA LEU A 392 2.24 -55.19 -36.10
C LEU A 392 2.26 -56.18 -37.28
N ARG A 393 2.98 -55.89 -38.38
CA ARG A 393 3.17 -56.87 -39.47
C ARG A 393 4.04 -58.05 -39.03
N GLN A 394 5.08 -57.83 -38.23
CA GLN A 394 5.92 -58.91 -37.72
C GLN A 394 5.15 -59.81 -36.75
N LEU A 395 4.33 -59.23 -35.86
CA LEU A 395 3.45 -59.99 -34.97
C LEU A 395 2.36 -60.77 -35.73
N GLY A 396 1.79 -60.19 -36.78
CA GLY A 396 0.82 -60.87 -37.64
C GLY A 396 1.39 -62.07 -38.41
N HIS A 397 2.69 -62.06 -38.73
CA HIS A 397 3.36 -63.22 -39.32
C HIS A 397 3.70 -64.30 -38.29
N ALA A 398 4.06 -63.93 -37.06
CA ALA A 398 4.32 -64.89 -35.99
C ALA A 398 3.05 -65.68 -35.60
N CYS A 399 1.87 -65.05 -35.64
CA CYS A 399 0.59 -65.72 -35.37
C CYS A 399 0.04 -66.57 -36.52
N LYS A 400 0.69 -66.60 -37.70
CA LYS A 400 0.30 -67.49 -38.82
C LYS A 400 1.16 -68.75 -38.93
N VAL A 401 2.23 -68.84 -38.13
CA VAL A 401 3.19 -69.96 -38.15
C VAL A 401 3.11 -70.80 -36.86
N ALA A 402 2.36 -70.34 -35.86
CA ALA A 402 1.82 -71.15 -34.77
C ALA A 402 0.38 -71.51 -35.09
#